data_AF-A0A920VIX5-F1
#
_entry.id   AF-A0A920VIX5-F1
#
_cell.length_a   1.000
_cell.length_b   1.000
_cell.length_c   1.000
_cell.angle_alpha   90.00
_cell.angle_beta   90.00
_cell.angle_gamma   90.00
#
_symmetry.space_group_name_H-M   'P 1'
#
loop_
_entity.id
_entity.type
_entity.pdbx_description
1 polymer ?
#
loop_
_entity_poly.entity_id
_entity_poly.type
_entity_poly.pdbx_seq_one_letter_code
_entity_poly.pdbx_strand_id
1 'polypeptide(L)'
;MRLTDRIQAVDTHACGEPGRVIVGGVSDVPGKTMFEKMLYLQTQKDEIRLRMLREPRGYPAANCNLILPPTQPGADAGYVIMEQVEYPGMSGTNTIAVTTVLIETGMVEVEEPITELTLESSCRTDCCTS
;
A
#
# COMPACT_ATOMS: atom_id res chain seq x y z
N MET A 1 23.69 12.75 11.68
CA MET A 1 22.69 11.66 11.80
C MET A 1 23.11 10.54 10.88
N ARG A 2 23.29 9.30 11.36
CA ARG A 2 23.46 8.11 10.49
C ARG A 2 22.08 7.51 10.29
N LEU A 3 21.64 7.41 9.04
CA LEU A 3 20.34 6.82 8.68
C LEU A 3 20.57 5.38 8.20
N THR A 4 20.11 4.41 8.99
CA THR A 4 19.97 3.00 8.58
C THR A 4 18.47 2.71 8.43
N ASP A 5 18.09 1.88 7.46
CA ASP A 5 16.71 1.42 7.23
C ASP A 5 15.69 2.56 7.03
N ARG A 6 15.99 3.46 6.07
CA ARG A 6 15.12 4.59 5.71
C ARG A 6 13.92 4.13 4.89
N ILE A 7 12.71 4.35 5.39
CA ILE A 7 11.45 4.20 4.65
C ILE A 7 11.00 5.59 4.20
N GLN A 8 10.60 5.73 2.94
CA GLN A 8 10.01 6.94 2.36
C GLN A 8 8.52 6.72 2.17
N ALA A 9 7.72 7.65 2.66
CA ALA A 9 6.29 7.62 2.52
C ALA A 9 5.73 9.00 2.19
N VAL A 10 4.61 9.02 1.48
CA VAL A 10 3.80 10.20 1.21
C VAL A 10 2.54 10.11 2.06
N ASP A 11 2.28 11.14 2.86
CA ASP A 11 1.06 11.25 3.65
C ASP A 11 0.00 11.99 2.83
N THR A 12 -1.17 11.37 2.67
CA THR A 12 -2.34 11.96 2.03
C THR A 12 -3.59 11.71 2.88
N HIS A 13 -4.76 12.09 2.39
CA HIS A 13 -6.04 11.70 2.95
C HIS A 13 -7.10 11.54 1.87
N ALA A 14 -8.04 10.63 2.07
CA ALA A 14 -9.23 10.50 1.23
C ALA A 14 -10.47 10.79 2.09
N CYS A 15 -11.18 11.89 1.80
CA CYS A 15 -12.37 12.30 2.55
C CYS A 15 -12.17 12.47 4.07
N GLY A 16 -10.93 12.73 4.50
CA GLY A 16 -10.55 12.93 5.91
C GLY A 16 -9.98 11.68 6.57
N GLU A 17 -10.08 10.51 5.91
CA GLU A 17 -9.36 9.30 6.31
C GLU A 17 -7.88 9.46 5.95
N PRO A 18 -6.95 9.45 6.92
CA PRO A 18 -5.53 9.54 6.63
C PRO A 18 -5.08 8.39 5.74
N GLY A 19 -4.14 8.60 4.83
CA GLY A 19 -3.59 7.57 3.97
C GLY A 19 -2.09 7.74 3.82
N ARG A 20 -1.30 6.98 4.57
CA ARG A 20 0.16 6.95 4.36
C ARG A 20 0.49 5.97 3.26
N VAL A 21 1.32 6.34 2.29
CA VAL A 21 1.73 5.46 1.19
C VAL A 21 3.25 5.35 1.15
N ILE A 22 3.78 4.15 1.42
CA ILE A 22 5.21 3.84 1.33
C ILE A 22 5.58 3.72 -0.15
N VAL A 23 6.44 4.64 -0.59
CA VAL A 23 6.93 4.75 -1.98
C VAL A 23 8.38 4.30 -2.14
N GLY A 24 9.08 4.02 -1.04
CA GLY A 24 10.46 3.57 -1.10
C GLY A 24 11.04 3.09 0.23
N GLY A 25 12.17 2.37 0.15
CA GLY A 25 12.89 1.87 1.33
C GLY A 25 12.46 0.49 1.83
N VAL A 26 11.45 -0.11 1.20
CA VAL A 26 11.03 -1.50 1.43
C VAL A 26 11.21 -2.27 0.12
N SER A 27 11.98 -3.36 0.15
CA SER A 27 12.16 -4.23 -1.02
C SER A 27 10.93 -5.12 -1.24
N ASP A 28 10.80 -5.67 -2.45
CA ASP A 28 9.76 -6.66 -2.74
C ASP A 28 9.82 -7.86 -1.79
N VAL A 29 8.68 -8.53 -1.61
CA VAL A 29 8.51 -9.65 -0.69
C VAL A 29 8.11 -10.93 -1.42
N PRO A 30 8.46 -12.12 -0.88
CA PRO A 30 8.04 -13.39 -1.45
C PRO A 30 6.52 -13.52 -1.56
N GLY A 31 6.05 -14.00 -2.71
CA GLY A 31 4.65 -14.30 -2.97
C GLY A 31 4.35 -14.26 -4.47
N LYS A 32 3.59 -15.24 -4.97
CA LYS A 32 3.13 -15.32 -6.37
C LYS A 32 1.88 -14.48 -6.62
N THR A 33 1.18 -14.09 -5.57
CA THR A 33 -0.01 -13.25 -5.61
C THR A 33 0.14 -12.11 -4.62
N MET A 34 -0.57 -10.99 -4.81
CA MET A 34 -0.57 -9.91 -3.81
C MET A 34 -1.08 -10.38 -2.44
N PHE A 35 -2.01 -11.35 -2.41
CA PHE A 35 -2.46 -11.99 -1.17
C PHE A 35 -1.33 -12.76 -0.47
N GLU A 36 -0.52 -13.54 -1.21
CA GLU A 36 0.65 -14.23 -0.63
C GLU A 36 1.70 -13.23 -0.11
N LYS A 37 1.94 -12.12 -0.83
CA LYS A 37 2.81 -11.04 -0.39
C LYS A 37 2.31 -10.39 0.91
N MET A 38 1.00 -10.14 1.01
CA MET A 38 0.36 -9.65 2.23
C MET A 38 0.51 -10.64 3.39
N LEU A 39 0.31 -11.95 3.17
CA LEU A 39 0.53 -12.97 4.20
C LEU A 39 1.98 -13.02 4.67
N TYR A 40 2.94 -12.86 3.76
CA TYR A 40 4.34 -12.78 4.13
C TYR A 40 4.62 -11.56 5.01
N LEU A 41 4.08 -10.39 4.66
CA LEU A 41 4.18 -9.18 5.49
C LEU A 41 3.58 -9.41 6.87
N GLN A 42 2.36 -9.97 6.93
CA GLN A 42 1.67 -10.22 8.19
C GLN A 42 2.41 -11.22 9.10
N THR A 43 3.01 -12.27 8.54
CA THR A 43 3.58 -13.37 9.34
C THR A 43 5.08 -13.25 9.58
N GLN A 44 5.82 -12.60 8.67
CA GLN A 44 7.29 -12.54 8.70
C GLN A 44 7.84 -11.12 8.80
N LYS A 45 7.06 -10.09 8.45
CA LYS A 45 7.53 -8.69 8.39
C LYS A 45 6.57 -7.66 9.01
N ASP A 46 5.86 -8.06 10.07
CA ASP A 46 4.87 -7.18 10.70
C ASP A 46 5.49 -5.94 11.35
N GLU A 47 6.81 -5.93 11.56
CA GLU A 47 7.55 -4.77 12.04
C GLU A 47 7.38 -3.54 11.15
N ILE A 48 7.14 -3.71 9.84
CA ILE A 48 6.92 -2.59 8.92
C ILE A 48 5.62 -1.89 9.30
N ARG A 49 4.52 -2.64 9.44
CA ARG A 49 3.23 -2.09 9.86
C ARG A 49 3.33 -1.44 11.24
N LEU A 50 3.91 -2.14 12.21
CA LEU A 50 4.06 -1.60 13.56
C LEU A 50 4.89 -0.31 13.58
N ARG A 51 6.00 -0.27 12.85
CA ARG A 51 6.86 0.92 12.75
C ARG A 51 6.14 2.12 12.13
N MET A 52 5.24 1.88 11.19
CA MET A 52 4.57 2.94 10.42
C MET A 52 3.27 3.43 11.06
N LEU A 53 2.62 2.58 11.87
CA LEU A 53 1.31 2.84 12.46
C LEU A 53 1.33 3.11 13.97
N ARG A 54 2.35 2.64 14.70
CA ARG A 54 2.46 2.86 16.15
C ARG A 54 3.26 4.11 16.49
N GLU A 55 3.02 4.63 17.68
CA GLU A 55 3.84 5.69 18.24
C GLU A 55 5.32 5.25 18.29
N PRO A 56 6.27 6.18 18.02
CA PRO A 56 6.10 7.62 17.87
C PRO A 56 5.85 8.11 16.43
N ARG A 57 5.67 7.20 15.46
CA ARG A 57 5.62 7.55 14.02
C ARG A 57 4.21 7.53 13.43
N GLY A 58 3.32 6.74 14.03
CA GLY A 58 1.91 6.70 13.70
C GLY A 58 1.04 7.08 14.89
N TYR A 59 -0.26 6.96 14.70
CA TYR A 59 -1.31 7.31 15.65
C TYR A 59 -2.54 6.43 15.37
N PRO A 60 -3.51 6.31 16.29
CA PRO A 60 -4.57 5.30 16.19
C PRO A 60 -5.41 5.32 14.90
N ALA A 61 -5.65 6.49 14.32
CA ALA A 61 -6.43 6.63 13.08
C ALA A 61 -5.58 6.49 11.80
N ALA A 62 -4.25 6.30 11.91
CA ALA A 62 -3.41 6.11 10.74
C ALA A 62 -3.63 4.72 10.15
N ASN A 63 -3.73 4.66 8.82
CA ASN A 63 -3.50 3.48 8.00
C ASN A 63 -2.28 3.73 7.08
N CYS A 64 -1.73 2.65 6.53
CA CYS A 64 -0.54 2.70 5.71
C CYS A 64 -0.63 1.71 4.56
N ASN A 65 -0.20 2.12 3.38
CA ASN A 65 -0.22 1.34 2.16
C ASN A 65 1.21 1.12 1.70
N LEU A 66 1.58 -0.13 1.41
CA LEU A 66 2.88 -0.46 0.85
C LEU A 66 2.74 -0.76 -0.64
N ILE A 67 3.36 0.06 -1.48
CA ILE A 67 3.47 -0.20 -2.92
C ILE A 67 4.45 -1.36 -3.14
N LEU A 68 4.04 -2.33 -3.94
CA LEU A 68 4.84 -3.48 -4.34
C LEU A 68 4.75 -3.69 -5.86
N PRO A 69 5.73 -4.36 -6.47
CA PRO A 69 5.60 -4.83 -7.83
C PRO A 69 4.32 -5.68 -7.99
N PRO A 70 3.49 -5.39 -9.00
CA PRO A 70 2.30 -6.19 -9.29
C PRO A 70 2.70 -7.62 -9.64
N THR A 71 1.81 -8.56 -9.33
CA THR A 71 1.95 -9.98 -9.68
C THR A 71 1.05 -10.39 -10.85
N GLN A 72 -0.01 -9.61 -11.11
CA GLN A 72 -0.93 -9.86 -12.23
C GLN A 72 -0.50 -9.15 -13.52
N PRO A 73 -0.52 -9.83 -14.67
CA PRO A 73 -0.33 -9.19 -15.96
C PRO A 73 -1.39 -8.10 -16.20
N GLY A 74 -0.94 -6.88 -16.51
CA GLY A 74 -1.82 -5.74 -16.80
C GLY A 74 -2.20 -4.89 -15.59
N ALA A 75 -1.72 -5.20 -14.39
CA ALA A 75 -1.78 -4.26 -13.27
C ALA A 75 -0.62 -3.26 -13.35
N ASP A 76 -0.92 -1.97 -13.18
CA ASP A 76 0.04 -0.88 -13.21
C ASP A 76 0.86 -0.83 -11.91
N ALA A 77 0.23 -1.15 -10.78
CA ALA A 77 0.88 -1.26 -9.49
C ALA A 77 0.15 -2.23 -8.56
N GLY A 78 0.90 -2.84 -7.64
CA GLY A 78 0.37 -3.62 -6.55
C GLY A 78 0.47 -2.87 -5.22
N TYR A 79 -0.46 -3.11 -4.30
CA TYR A 79 -0.36 -2.55 -2.96
C TYR A 79 -0.94 -3.46 -1.88
N VAL A 80 -0.40 -3.32 -0.67
CA VAL A 80 -0.88 -3.98 0.54
C VAL A 80 -1.29 -2.95 1.57
N ILE A 81 -2.54 -3.07 2.04
CA ILE A 81 -3.09 -2.21 3.09
C ILE A 81 -2.65 -2.74 4.45
N MET A 82 -2.24 -1.83 5.32
CA MET A 82 -1.85 -2.10 6.69
C MET A 82 -2.63 -1.19 7.63
N GLU A 83 -3.41 -1.81 8.53
CA GLU A 83 -4.17 -1.11 9.57
C GLU A 83 -3.66 -1.46 10.97
N GLN A 84 -4.23 -0.82 11.99
CA GLN A 84 -3.73 -0.94 13.37
C GLN A 84 -3.73 -2.38 13.91
N VAL A 85 -4.61 -3.24 13.43
CA VAL A 85 -4.75 -4.62 13.91
C VAL A 85 -4.57 -5.67 12.82
N GLU A 86 -4.74 -5.31 11.54
CA GLU A 86 -4.84 -6.28 10.47
C GLU A 86 -4.31 -5.76 9.12
N TYR A 87 -4.39 -6.63 8.12
CA TYR A 87 -4.08 -6.35 6.72
C TYR A 87 -5.36 -6.58 5.90
N PRO A 88 -6.19 -5.54 5.66
CA PRO A 88 -7.39 -5.67 4.86
C PRO A 88 -7.08 -6.07 3.41
N GLY A 89 -7.98 -6.82 2.79
CA GLY A 89 -7.87 -7.20 1.36
C GLY A 89 -8.24 -6.06 0.40
N MET A 90 -9.15 -5.17 0.79
CA MET A 90 -9.62 -4.03 0.01
C MET A 90 -10.04 -2.87 0.92
N SER A 91 -9.86 -1.64 0.45
CA SER A 91 -10.42 -0.44 1.09
C SER A 91 -10.44 0.72 0.08
N GLY A 92 -11.62 1.31 -0.15
CA GLY A 92 -11.80 2.34 -1.18
C GLY A 92 -11.05 3.63 -0.91
N THR A 93 -11.02 4.10 0.35
CA THR A 93 -10.26 5.31 0.73
C THR A 93 -8.76 5.10 0.56
N ASN A 94 -8.24 3.92 0.88
CA ASN A 94 -6.85 3.54 0.64
C ASN A 94 -6.53 3.45 -0.86
N THR A 95 -7.42 2.87 -1.67
CA THR A 95 -7.25 2.84 -3.13
C THR A 95 -7.16 4.24 -3.71
N ILE A 96 -8.02 5.17 -3.27
CA ILE A 96 -7.98 6.57 -3.70
C ILE A 96 -6.64 7.20 -3.28
N ALA A 97 -6.23 7.04 -2.01
CA ALA A 97 -4.96 7.56 -1.51
C ALA A 97 -3.76 7.05 -2.32
N VAL A 98 -3.68 5.74 -2.58
CA VAL A 98 -2.62 5.13 -3.40
C VAL A 98 -2.65 5.67 -4.82
N THR A 99 -3.82 5.73 -5.45
CA THR A 99 -4.00 6.27 -6.81
C THR A 99 -3.50 7.72 -6.90
N THR A 100 -3.92 8.56 -5.96
CA THR A 100 -3.46 9.96 -5.88
C THR A 100 -1.95 10.05 -5.73
N VAL A 101 -1.35 9.26 -4.83
CA VAL A 101 0.10 9.28 -4.64
C VAL A 101 0.82 8.81 -5.91
N LEU A 102 0.37 7.75 -6.57
CA LEU A 102 0.98 7.26 -7.80
C LEU A 102 0.99 8.34 -8.91
N ILE A 103 -0.14 9.02 -9.10
CA ILE A 103 -0.31 10.08 -10.10
C ILE A 103 0.53 11.31 -9.73
N GLU A 104 0.34 11.87 -8.54
CA GLU A 104 0.96 13.14 -8.14
C GLU A 104 2.48 13.06 -7.96
N THR A 105 3.01 11.87 -7.67
CA THR A 105 4.46 11.64 -7.59
C THR A 105 5.09 11.23 -8.92
N GLY A 106 4.29 11.03 -9.98
CA GLY A 106 4.76 10.61 -11.30
C GLY A 106 5.31 9.18 -11.32
N MET A 107 4.79 8.29 -10.46
CA MET A 107 5.18 6.87 -10.43
C MET A 107 4.51 6.04 -11.53
N VAL A 108 3.47 6.59 -12.16
CA VAL A 108 2.76 6.01 -13.31
C VAL A 108 2.67 7.06 -14.43
N GLU A 109 2.46 6.60 -15.67
CA GLU A 109 2.15 7.51 -16.77
C GLU A 109 0.78 8.14 -16.56
N VAL A 110 0.68 9.44 -16.83
CA VAL A 110 -0.53 10.25 -16.60
C VAL A 110 -1.01 10.79 -17.94
N GLU A 111 -2.30 10.57 -18.21
CA GLU A 111 -3.01 11.06 -19.39
C GLU A 111 -4.13 12.02 -18.97
N GLU A 112 -4.24 13.16 -19.66
CA GLU A 112 -5.31 14.12 -19.46
C GLU A 112 -6.34 14.04 -20.61
N PRO A 113 -7.66 14.15 -20.32
CA PRO A 113 -8.26 14.51 -19.03
C PRO A 113 -8.51 13.34 -18.08
N ILE A 114 -8.32 12.10 -18.53
CA ILE A 114 -8.62 10.88 -17.78
C ILE A 114 -7.42 9.95 -17.88
N THR A 115 -6.91 9.52 -16.73
CA THR A 115 -5.94 8.42 -16.62
C THR A 115 -6.67 7.20 -16.07
N GLU A 116 -6.56 6.07 -16.76
CA GLU A 116 -7.09 4.79 -16.29
C GLU A 116 -5.96 3.97 -15.67
N LEU A 117 -6.17 3.45 -14.44
CA LEU A 117 -5.19 2.63 -13.73
C LEU A 117 -5.84 1.34 -13.22
N THR A 118 -5.13 0.24 -13.41
CA THR A 118 -5.45 -1.08 -12.86
C THR A 118 -4.54 -1.37 -11.67
N LEU A 119 -5.10 -1.31 -10.46
CA LEU A 119 -4.36 -1.59 -9.22
C LEU A 119 -4.66 -2.99 -8.69
N GLU A 120 -3.61 -3.71 -8.31
CA GLU A 120 -3.72 -5.02 -7.68
C GLU A 120 -3.69 -4.89 -6.15
N SER A 121 -4.81 -5.23 -5.51
CA SER A 121 -4.92 -5.31 -4.05
C SER A 121 -4.63 -6.72 -3.53
N SER A 122 -4.49 -6.85 -2.22
CA SER A 122 -4.33 -8.14 -1.53
C SER A 122 -5.62 -8.96 -1.40
N CYS A 123 -6.73 -8.55 -2.02
CA CYS A 123 -7.97 -9.31 -2.01
C CYS A 123 -7.74 -10.69 -2.63
N ARG A 124 -8.26 -11.75 -1.98
CA ARG A 124 -8.27 -13.05 -2.64
C ARG A 124 -9.27 -13.02 -3.79
N THR A 125 -8.92 -13.67 -4.89
CA THR A 125 -9.79 -13.80 -6.07
C THR A 125 -11.13 -14.50 -5.77
N ASP A 126 -11.23 -15.29 -4.71
CA ASP A 126 -12.46 -15.94 -4.25
C ASP A 126 -13.35 -15.05 -3.36
N CYS A 127 -12.86 -13.88 -2.94
CA CYS A 127 -13.53 -13.03 -1.95
C CYS A 127 -14.61 -12.10 -2.56
N CYS A 128 -14.62 -11.92 -3.89
CA CYS A 128 -15.62 -11.11 -4.60
C CYS A 128 -16.66 -11.94 -5.37
N THR A 129 -16.65 -13.28 -5.24
CA THR A 129 -17.56 -14.19 -5.95
C THR A 129 -18.71 -14.73 -5.08
N SER A 130 -18.95 -14.14 -3.91
CA SER A 130 -20.11 -14.46 -3.04
C SER A 130 -21.20 -13.40 -3.12
#